data_AF-A0A1A9D9G3-F1
#
_entry.id   AF-A0A1A9D9G3-F1
#
_cell.length_a   1.000
_cell.length_b   1.000
_cell.length_c   1.000
_cell.angle_alpha   90.00
_cell.angle_beta   90.00
_cell.angle_gamma   90.00
#
_symmetry.space_group_name_H-M   'P 1'
#
loop_
_entity.id
_entity.type
_entity.pdbx_description
1 polymer ?
#
loop_
_entity_poly.entity_id
_entity_poly.type
_entity_poly.pdbx_seq_one_letter_code
_entity_poly.pdbx_strand_id
1 'polypeptide(L)'
;MDRIQTPATVALPTRLVLNFDSYGTCWGTSTVADTIKDIETAAVFGQQIDEWQAPDRTGQMLRIVRITDPTFLDDILVTPLATDSDPDIDEALRRVRAPRPAVTA
;
A
#
# COMPACT_ATOMS: atom_id res chain seq x y z
N MET A 1 -14.82 -42.41 9.78
CA MET A 1 -13.94 -41.36 10.33
C MET A 1 -13.58 -40.44 9.17
N ASP A 2 -14.43 -39.46 8.90
CA ASP A 2 -14.20 -38.46 7.86
C ASP A 2 -13.07 -37.53 8.28
N ARG A 3 -12.07 -37.41 7.42
CA ARG A 3 -11.02 -36.41 7.57
C ARG A 3 -11.60 -35.07 7.15
N ILE A 4 -11.74 -34.16 8.10
CA ILE A 4 -12.06 -32.75 7.81
C ILE A 4 -10.89 -32.19 7.00
N GLN A 5 -11.09 -32.04 5.68
CA GLN A 5 -10.19 -31.23 4.86
C GLN A 5 -10.39 -29.77 5.28
N THR A 6 -9.39 -29.20 5.95
CA THR A 6 -9.21 -27.75 6.06
C THR A 6 -9.24 -27.17 4.65
N PRO A 7 -10.06 -26.16 4.34
CA PRO A 7 -9.97 -25.51 3.04
C PRO A 7 -8.57 -24.92 2.91
N ALA A 8 -7.85 -25.32 1.86
CA ALA A 8 -6.60 -24.68 1.50
C ALA A 8 -6.88 -23.20 1.28
N THR A 9 -6.32 -22.33 2.13
CA THR A 9 -6.25 -20.90 1.86
C THR A 9 -5.56 -20.74 0.51
N VAL A 10 -6.33 -20.43 -0.52
CA VAL A 10 -5.79 -20.10 -1.84
C VAL A 10 -5.01 -18.81 -1.65
N ALA A 11 -3.69 -18.91 -1.57
CA ALA A 11 -2.82 -17.75 -1.60
C ALA A 11 -3.09 -17.04 -2.93
N LEU A 12 -3.80 -15.92 -2.86
CA LEU A 12 -3.96 -15.02 -4.00
C LEU A 12 -2.55 -14.65 -4.50
N PRO A 13 -2.33 -14.50 -5.82
CA PRO A 13 -1.04 -14.07 -6.32
C PRO A 13 -0.69 -12.75 -5.67
N THR A 14 0.37 -12.77 -4.85
CA THR A 14 0.86 -11.61 -4.12
C THR A 14 1.27 -10.56 -5.14
N ARG A 15 0.44 -9.54 -5.34
CA ARG A 15 0.81 -8.41 -6.20
C ARG A 15 2.03 -7.75 -5.58
N LEU A 16 3.05 -7.56 -6.41
CA LEU A 16 4.30 -6.93 -6.00
C LEU A 16 4.14 -5.42 -6.06
N VAL A 17 4.69 -4.75 -5.05
CA VAL A 17 4.83 -3.31 -4.97
C VAL A 17 6.31 -2.99 -5.14
N LEU A 18 6.63 -2.05 -6.02
CA LEU A 18 8.00 -1.57 -6.20
C LEU A 18 8.25 -0.43 -5.22
N ASN A 19 9.37 -0.49 -4.50
CA ASN A 19 9.73 0.52 -3.53
C ASN A 19 10.86 1.39 -4.08
N PHE A 20 10.63 2.70 -4.06
CA PHE A 20 11.57 3.71 -4.50
C PHE A 20 11.88 4.68 -3.37
N ASP A 21 13.03 5.34 -3.47
CA ASP A 21 13.34 6.51 -2.65
C ASP A 21 12.99 7.82 -3.37
N SER A 22 13.14 8.94 -2.67
CA SER A 22 12.93 10.29 -3.21
C SER A 22 13.86 10.69 -4.38
N TYR A 23 14.93 9.93 -4.64
CA TYR A 23 15.79 10.10 -5.82
C TYR A 23 15.37 9.21 -7.02
N GLY A 24 14.34 8.39 -6.85
CA GLY A 24 13.86 7.45 -7.86
C GLY A 24 14.68 6.17 -7.93
N THR A 25 15.50 5.87 -6.92
CA THR A 25 16.22 4.60 -6.84
C THR A 25 15.27 3.51 -6.39
N CYS A 26 15.12 2.44 -7.18
CA CYS A 26 14.42 1.24 -6.75
C CYS A 26 15.30 0.45 -5.79
N TRP A 27 14.82 0.21 -4.57
CA TRP A 27 15.60 -0.50 -3.54
C TRP A 27 15.01 -1.87 -3.19
N GLY A 28 13.81 -2.21 -3.69
CA GLY A 28 13.24 -3.53 -3.48
C GLY A 28 11.80 -3.67 -3.94
N THR A 29 11.24 -4.83 -3.60
CA THR A 29 9.83 -5.13 -3.79
C THR A 29 9.20 -5.54 -2.46
N SER A 30 8.01 -5.03 -2.19
CA SER A 30 7.14 -5.47 -1.09
C SER A 30 5.92 -6.20 -1.61
N THR A 31 5.18 -6.82 -0.70
CA THR A 31 3.82 -7.30 -0.97
C THR A 31 2.82 -6.18 -0.71
N VAL A 32 1.66 -6.21 -1.36
CA VAL A 32 0.55 -5.28 -1.03
C VAL A 32 0.21 -5.31 0.46
N ALA A 33 0.22 -6.50 1.08
CA ALA A 33 -0.07 -6.65 2.50
C ALA A 33 0.96 -5.95 3.40
N ASP A 34 2.24 -5.95 3.02
CA ASP A 34 3.28 -5.25 3.78
C ASP A 34 3.19 -3.73 3.56
N THR A 35 2.97 -3.29 2.32
CA THR A 35 2.69 -1.89 1.99
C THR A 35 1.51 -1.32 2.79
N ILE A 36 0.43 -2.09 2.98
CA ILE A 36 -0.71 -1.67 3.82
C ILE A 36 -0.26 -1.45 5.27
N LYS A 37 0.54 -2.36 5.84
CA LYS A 37 1.04 -2.22 7.22
C LYS A 37 1.95 -0.99 7.35
N ASP A 38 2.78 -0.72 6.35
CA ASP A 38 3.68 0.44 6.35
C ASP A 38 2.87 1.74 6.33
N ILE A 39 1.84 1.82 5.49
CA ILE A 39 0.90 2.95 5.42
C ILE A 39 0.15 3.13 6.75
N GLU A 40 -0.40 2.06 7.33
CA GLU A 40 -1.10 2.11 8.61
C GLU A 40 -0.16 2.56 9.74
N THR A 41 1.09 2.08 9.73
CA THR A 41 2.13 2.46 10.70
C THR A 41 2.48 3.94 10.56
N ALA A 42 2.75 4.41 9.34
CA ALA A 42 3.04 5.80 9.04
C ALA A 42 1.92 6.74 9.50
N ALA A 43 0.66 6.35 9.28
CA ALA A 43 -0.50 7.10 9.74
C ALA A 43 -0.59 7.18 11.27
N VAL A 44 -0.29 6.09 11.98
CA VAL A 44 -0.25 6.06 13.46
C VAL A 44 0.81 7.01 14.01
N PHE A 45 1.98 7.10 13.35
CA PHE A 45 3.06 8.02 13.71
C PHE A 45 2.86 9.44 13.20
N GLY A 46 1.78 9.72 12.45
CA GLY A 46 1.48 11.05 11.93
C GLY A 46 2.41 11.51 10.81
N GLN A 47 3.04 10.57 10.10
CA GLN A 47 3.83 10.89 8.90
C GLN A 47 2.91 11.39 7.79
N GLN A 48 3.43 12.27 6.93
CA GLN A 48 2.70 12.74 5.77
C GLN A 48 2.65 11.64 4.71
N ILE A 49 1.43 11.33 4.25
CA ILE A 49 1.16 10.32 3.24
C ILE A 49 0.49 11.01 2.06
N ASP A 50 1.17 11.03 0.92
CA ASP A 50 0.65 11.53 -0.34
C ASP A 50 0.31 10.36 -1.25
N GLU A 51 -0.75 10.51 -2.04
CA GLU A 51 -1.20 9.48 -2.97
C GLU A 51 -1.66 10.11 -4.28
N TRP A 52 -1.21 9.53 -5.39
CA TRP A 52 -1.69 9.90 -6.72
C TRP A 52 -1.65 8.70 -7.67
N GLN A 53 -2.24 8.89 -8.85
CA GLN A 53 -2.16 7.94 -9.94
C GLN A 53 -1.41 8.57 -11.11
N ALA A 54 -0.60 7.78 -11.80
CA ALA A 54 0.10 8.22 -13.01
C ALA A 54 0.25 7.06 -14.00
N PRO A 55 0.09 7.28 -15.31
CA PRO A 55 0.39 6.25 -16.29
C PRO A 55 1.91 6.01 -16.41
N ASP A 56 2.29 4.76 -16.61
CA ASP A 56 3.65 4.42 -17.03
C ASP A 56 3.87 4.72 -18.53
N ARG A 57 5.07 4.38 -19.04
CA ARG A 57 5.44 4.63 -20.45
C ARG A 57 4.60 3.84 -21.46
N THR A 58 3.93 2.77 -21.04
CA THR A 58 3.04 1.95 -21.85
C THR A 58 1.57 2.36 -21.73
N GLY A 59 1.27 3.34 -20.88
CA GLY A 59 -0.09 3.79 -20.58
C GLY A 59 -0.77 3.00 -19.45
N GLN A 60 -0.07 2.05 -18.83
CA GLN A 60 -0.58 1.31 -17.68
C GLN A 60 -0.66 2.24 -16.47
N MET A 61 -1.85 2.43 -15.90
CA MET A 61 -2.02 3.25 -14.69
C MET A 61 -1.31 2.61 -13.50
N LEU A 62 -0.55 3.43 -12.77
CA LEU A 62 0.11 3.09 -11.53
C LEU A 62 -0.54 3.87 -10.40
N ARG A 63 -0.70 3.23 -9.25
CA ARG A 63 -0.93 3.90 -7.98
C ARG A 63 0.42 4.16 -7.32
N ILE A 64 0.60 5.38 -6.84
CA ILE A 64 1.82 5.80 -6.17
C ILE A 64 1.43 6.35 -4.79
N VAL A 65 2.03 5.79 -3.75
CA VAL A 65 1.92 6.26 -2.37
C VAL A 65 3.30 6.71 -1.92
N ARG A 66 3.41 7.92 -1.38
CA ARG A 66 4.63 8.45 -0.80
C ARG A 66 4.42 8.65 0.69
N ILE A 67 5.25 8.01 1.50
CA ILE A 67 5.39 8.28 2.93
C ILE A 67 6.58 9.21 3.11
N THR A 68 6.35 10.42 3.59
CA THR A 68 7.41 11.42 3.76
C THR A 68 8.13 11.19 5.08
N ASP A 69 9.45 11.01 5.01
CA ASP A 69 10.32 11.00 6.18
C ASP A 69 11.13 12.30 6.24
N PRO A 70 10.86 13.21 7.20
CA PRO A 70 11.59 14.47 7.30
C PRO A 70 13.05 14.30 7.78
N THR A 71 13.41 13.12 8.27
CA THR A 71 14.73 12.78 8.82
C THR A 71 15.56 11.90 7.88
N PHE A 72 14.94 11.35 6.83
CA PHE A 72 15.58 10.46 5.88
C PHE A 72 15.01 10.63 4.46
N LEU A 73 15.09 9.59 3.63
CA LEU A 73 14.47 9.53 2.31
C LEU A 73 13.01 9.08 2.44
N ASP A 74 12.17 9.55 1.53
CA ASP A 74 10.79 9.08 1.44
C ASP A 74 10.72 7.62 0.98
N ASP A 75 9.68 6.92 1.43
CA ASP A 75 9.28 5.64 0.89
C ASP A 75 8.19 5.85 -0.18
N ILE A 76 8.51 5.53 -1.43
CA ILE A 76 7.61 5.67 -2.58
C ILE A 76 7.21 4.27 -3.06
N LEU A 77 5.95 3.92 -2.83
CA LEU A 77 5.37 2.60 -3.06
C LEU A 77 4.56 2.64 -4.35
N VAL A 78 4.95 1.84 -5.34
CA VAL A 78 4.36 1.86 -6.69
C VAL A 78 3.70 0.52 -7.00
N THR A 79 2.40 0.55 -7.28
CA THR A 79 1.59 -0.65 -7.60
C THR A 79 0.90 -0.48 -8.96
N PRO A 80 1.04 -1.42 -9.90
CA PRO A 80 0.25 -1.41 -11.13
C PRO A 80 -1.24 -1.58 -10.84
N LEU A 81 -2.09 -0.72 -11.39
CA LEU A 81 -3.55 -0.85 -11.30
C LEU A 81 -4.06 -1.76 -12.43
N ALA A 82 -4.50 -2.96 -12.10
CA ALA A 82 -4.98 -3.90 -13.11
C ALA A 82 -6.40 -3.52 -13.59
N THR A 83 -6.54 -2.50 -14.44
CA THR A 83 -7.79 -2.01 -15.07
C THR A 83 -8.94 -1.59 -14.13
N ASP A 84 -8.94 -2.06 -12.89
CA ASP A 84 -9.75 -1.62 -11.76
C ASP A 84 -8.84 -1.58 -10.54
N SER A 85 -9.05 -0.57 -9.68
CA SER A 85 -8.31 -0.30 -8.47
C SER A 85 -8.06 -1.55 -7.61
N ASP A 86 -6.95 -1.57 -6.86
CA ASP A 86 -6.72 -2.61 -5.86
C ASP A 86 -7.57 -2.33 -4.60
N PRO A 87 -8.61 -3.14 -4.31
CA PRO A 87 -9.58 -2.85 -3.27
C PRO A 87 -8.97 -2.88 -1.86
N ASP A 88 -7.89 -3.64 -1.65
CA ASP A 88 -7.24 -3.76 -0.35
C ASP A 88 -6.47 -2.48 -0.02
N ILE A 89 -5.78 -1.91 -1.01
CA ILE A 89 -5.10 -0.61 -0.84
C ILE A 89 -6.12 0.53 -0.72
N ASP A 90 -7.24 0.46 -1.45
CA ASP A 90 -8.33 1.43 -1.33
C ASP A 90 -8.92 1.47 0.09
N GLU A 91 -9.16 0.30 0.69
CA GLU A 91 -9.68 0.22 2.06
C GLU A 91 -8.66 0.74 3.08
N ALA A 92 -7.37 0.43 2.93
CA ALA A 92 -6.32 0.94 3.81
C ALA A 92 -6.28 2.48 3.79
N LEU A 93 -6.26 3.08 2.59
CA LEU A 93 -6.21 4.54 2.45
C LEU A 93 -7.51 5.21 2.90
N ARG A 94 -8.67 4.54 2.74
CA ARG A 94 -9.94 5.02 3.30
C ARG A 94 -9.90 5.09 4.82
N ARG A 95 -9.28 4.12 5.50
CA ARG A 95 -9.11 4.14 6.97
C ARG A 95 -8.20 5.26 7.44
N VAL A 96 -7.11 5.53 6.71
CA VAL A 96 -6.21 6.65 6.99
C VAL A 96 -6.91 8.00 6.80
N ARG A 97 -7.73 8.13 5.76
CA ARG A 97 -8.47 9.37 5.44
C ARG A 97 -9.71 9.58 6.32
N ALA A 98 -10.19 8.56 7.02
CA ALA A 98 -11.36 8.70 7.89
C ALA A 98 -10.99 9.57 9.12
N PRO A 99 -11.82 10.56 9.48
CA PRO A 99 -11.58 11.33 10.70
C PRO A 99 -11.57 10.38 11.90
N ARG A 100 -10.50 10.46 12.70
CA ARG A 100 -10.36 9.67 13.93
C ARG A 100 -11.62 9.90 14.79
N PRO A 101 -12.31 8.85 15.27
CA PRO A 101 -13.45 9.06 16.16
C PRO A 101 -12.96 9.89 17.36
N ALA A 102 -13.69 10.97 17.65
CA ALA A 102 -13.39 11.80 18.81
C ALA A 102 -13.37 10.89 20.04
N VAL A 103 -12.23 10.85 20.73
CA VAL A 103 -12.13 10.20 22.03
C VAL A 103 -12.97 11.05 22.98
N THR A 104 -14.20 10.61 23.25
CA THR A 104 -15.03 11.21 24.29
C THR A 104 -14.42 10.81 25.63
N ALA A 105 -13.85 11.79 26.33
CA ALA A 105 -13.40 11.67 27.71
C ALA A 105 -14.58 11.61 28.69
#